data_AF-A0A355S1F7-F1
#
_entry.id   AF-A0A355S1F7-F1
#
_cell.length_a   1.000
_cell.length_b   1.000
_cell.length_c   1.000
_cell.angle_alpha   90.00
_cell.angle_beta   90.00
_cell.angle_gamma   90.00
#
_symmetry.space_group_name_H-M   'P 1'
#
loop_
_entity.id
_entity.type
_entity.pdbx_description
1 polymer ?
#
loop_
_entity_poly.entity_id
_entity_poly.type
_entity_poly.pdbx_seq_one_letter_code
_entity_poly.pdbx_strand_id
1 'polypeptide(L)' 'DTDIFGKMLVLDGIVQLTERDEFVYHEMIAHIPLFTHPNPRKVLVVGGGDGGTVREVLKHPSV' A
#
# COMPACT_ATOMS: atom_id res chain seq x y z
N ASP A 1 -10.89 -8.78 14.61
CA ASP A 1 -11.72 -8.54 13.43
C ASP A 1 -12.77 -7.49 13.73
N THR A 2 -13.11 -6.70 12.73
CA THR A 2 -14.26 -5.79 12.75
C THR A 2 -15.44 -6.44 12.04
N ASP A 3 -16.67 -6.02 12.35
CA ASP A 3 -17.88 -6.64 11.79
C ASP A 3 -18.01 -6.48 10.27
N ILE A 4 -17.43 -5.41 9.70
CA ILE A 4 -17.62 -5.02 8.29
C ILE A 4 -16.32 -4.98 7.50
N PHE A 5 -15.19 -4.61 8.13
CA PHE A 5 -13.95 -4.24 7.44
C PHE A 5 -12.84 -5.30 7.54
N GLY A 6 -13.10 -6.45 8.18
CA GLY A 6 -12.08 -7.47 8.43
C GLY A 6 -11.08 -7.01 9.49
N LYS A 7 -9.82 -7.43 9.36
CA LYS A 7 -8.76 -7.01 10.27
C LYS A 7 -8.41 -5.54 10.04
N MET A 8 -8.11 -4.86 11.14
CA MET A 8 -7.77 -3.44 11.16
C MET A 8 -6.44 -3.27 11.89
N LEU A 9 -5.51 -2.54 11.26
CA LEU A 9 -4.28 -2.09 11.92
C LEU A 9 -4.52 -0.71 12.51
N VAL A 10 -4.27 -0.59 13.81
CA VAL A 10 -4.40 0.66 14.57
C VAL A 10 -3.08 0.94 15.25
N LEU A 11 -2.56 2.15 15.09
CA LEU A 11 -1.36 2.64 15.78
C LEU A 11 -1.73 3.92 16.53
N ASP A 12 -1.40 3.98 17.82
CA ASP A 12 -1.72 5.11 18.70
C ASP A 12 -3.21 5.54 18.68
N GLY A 13 -4.11 4.57 18.53
CA GLY A 13 -5.55 4.80 18.44
C GLY A 13 -6.04 5.31 17.09
N ILE A 14 -5.16 5.46 16.10
CA ILE A 14 -5.49 5.91 14.74
C ILE A 14 -5.53 4.73 13.77
N VAL A 15 -6.62 4.61 13.03
CA VAL A 15 -6.79 3.60 11.97
C VAL A 15 -5.77 3.86 10.87
N GLN A 16 -4.95 2.85 10.57
CA GLN A 16 -3.98 2.92 9.46
C GLN A 16 -4.56 2.30 8.19
N LEU A 17 -5.19 1.13 8.31
CA LEU A 17 -5.79 0.38 7.19
C LEU A 17 -6.77 -0.67 7.69
N THR A 18 -7.64 -1.14 6.77
CA THR A 18 -8.49 -2.32 6.97
C THR A 18 -8.36 -3.27 5.77
N GLU A 19 -8.52 -4.57 5.98
CA GLU A 19 -8.43 -5.56 4.90
C GLU A 19 -9.42 -5.28 3.76
N ARG A 20 -10.58 -4.69 4.06
CA ARG A 20 -11.61 -4.44 3.06
C ARG A 20 -11.30 -3.30 2.10
N ASP A 21 -10.55 -2.29 2.53
CA ASP A 21 -10.34 -1.04 1.77
C ASP A 21 -8.87 -0.63 1.58
N GLU A 22 -7.91 -1.36 2.15
CA GLU A 22 -6.48 -1.07 2.02
C GLU A 22 -6.02 -0.92 0.57
N PHE A 23 -6.64 -1.65 -0.37
CA PHE A 23 -6.27 -1.63 -1.78
C PHE A 23 -6.39 -0.21 -2.37
N VAL A 24 -7.37 0.58 -1.93
CA VAL A 24 -7.57 1.95 -2.41
C VAL A 24 -6.34 2.81 -2.08
N TYR A 25 -5.82 2.67 -0.87
CA TYR A 25 -4.63 3.42 -0.44
C TYR A 25 -3.36 2.87 -1.12
N HIS A 26 -3.14 1.56 -1.07
CA HIS A 26 -1.91 0.94 -1.55
C HIS A 26 -1.74 1.02 -3.06
N GLU A 27 -2.80 0.80 -3.84
CA GLU A 27 -2.73 0.94 -5.30
C GLU A 27 -2.49 2.39 -5.69
N MET A 28 -3.16 3.35 -5.05
CA MET A 28 -2.99 4.77 -5.39
C MET A 28 -1.59 5.27 -5.06
N ILE A 29 -1.06 4.96 -3.88
CA ILE A 29 0.27 5.45 -3.47
C ILE A 29 1.40 4.76 -4.26
N ALA A 30 1.22 3.52 -4.70
CA ALA A 30 2.22 2.79 -5.48
C ALA A 30 2.12 3.08 -6.98
N HIS A 31 0.94 2.94 -7.58
CA HIS A 31 0.79 2.89 -9.03
C HIS A 31 0.86 4.27 -9.69
N ILE A 32 0.37 5.33 -9.05
CA ILE A 32 0.46 6.68 -9.61
C ILE A 32 1.91 7.09 -9.92
N PRO A 33 2.87 7.04 -8.97
CA PRO A 33 4.25 7.39 -9.26
C PRO A 33 4.92 6.40 -10.23
N LEU A 34 4.59 5.10 -10.16
CA LEU A 34 5.23 4.08 -11.01
C LEU A 34 4.75 4.14 -12.47
N PHE A 35 3.49 4.51 -12.73
CA PHE A 35 2.99 4.73 -14.09
C PHE A 35 3.42 6.06 -14.71
N THR A 36 3.73 7.08 -13.88
CA THR A 36 4.15 8.39 -14.40
C THR A 36 5.66 8.49 -14.61
N HIS A 37 6.46 7.71 -13.89
CA HIS A 37 7.90 7.65 -14.10
C HIS A 37 8.25 6.82 -15.35
N PRO A 38 9.14 7.27 -16.25
CA PRO A 38 9.36 6.61 -17.54
C PRO A 38 10.03 5.22 -17.46
N ASN A 39 10.79 4.93 -16.40
CA ASN A 39 11.51 3.66 -16.22
C ASN A 39 11.88 3.43 -14.73
N PRO A 40 10.91 3.16 -13.84
CA PRO A 40 11.19 2.95 -12.42
C PRO A 40 11.92 1.62 -12.22
N ARG A 41 13.00 1.64 -11.41
CA ARG A 41 13.89 0.46 -11.15
C ARG A 41 14.31 0.28 -9.71
N LYS A 42 14.21 1.33 -8.88
CA LYS A 42 14.60 1.31 -7.47
C LYS A 42 13.61 2.19 -6.74
N VAL A 43 12.91 1.60 -5.78
CA VAL A 43 11.84 2.26 -5.02
C VAL A 43 12.19 2.21 -3.55
N LEU A 44 12.10 3.36 -2.87
CA LEU A 44 12.19 3.46 -1.43
C LEU A 44 10.78 3.64 -0.87
N VAL A 45 10.35 2.70 -0.03
CA VAL A 45 9.10 2.80 0.73
C VAL A 45 9.44 3.23 2.15
N VAL A 46 8.99 4.41 2.57
CA VAL A 46 9.17 4.93 3.93
C VAL A 46 7.86 4.83 4.68
N GLY A 47 7.83 4.01 5.72
CA GLY A 47 6.57 3.56 6.34
C GLY A 47 6.02 2.36 5.56
N GLY A 48 6.02 1.18 6.18
CA GLY A 48 5.68 -0.08 5.52
C GLY A 48 4.40 -0.73 6.02
N GLY A 49 3.86 -0.32 7.16
CA GLY A 49 2.60 -0.83 7.72
C GLY A 49 2.50 -2.37 7.67
N ASP A 50 1.52 -2.84 6.93
CA ASP A 50 1.20 -4.25 6.66
C ASP A 50 1.92 -4.84 5.43
N GLY A 51 2.73 -4.04 4.74
CA GLY A 51 3.43 -4.40 3.50
C GLY A 51 2.62 -4.20 2.22
N GLY A 52 1.40 -3.65 2.28
CA GLY A 52 0.53 -3.48 1.11
C GLY A 52 1.16 -2.63 0.00
N THR A 53 1.83 -1.52 0.33
CA THR A 53 2.54 -0.71 -0.67
C THR A 53 3.62 -1.51 -1.39
N VAL A 54 4.40 -2.31 -0.66
CA VAL A 54 5.48 -3.13 -1.25
C VAL A 54 4.89 -4.19 -2.18
N ARG A 55 3.78 -4.83 -1.79
CA ARG A 55 3.04 -5.77 -2.64
C ARG A 55 2.64 -5.12 -3.97
N GLU A 56 2.12 -3.90 -3.94
CA GLU A 56 1.71 -3.18 -5.14
C GLU A 56 2.90 -2.72 -6.00
N VAL A 57 4.00 -2.28 -5.38
CA VAL A 57 5.24 -1.92 -6.09
C VAL A 57 5.79 -3.12 -6.86
N LEU A 58 5.81 -4.32 -6.26
CA LEU A 58 6.33 -5.54 -6.88
C LEU A 58 5.47 -6.07 -8.04
N LYS A 59 4.29 -5.49 -8.31
CA LYS A 59 3.51 -5.79 -9.52
C LYS A 59 4.11 -5.13 -10.78
N HIS A 60 5.05 -4.19 -10.64
CA HIS A 60 5.70 -3.49 -11.76
C HIS A 60 7.01 -4.20 -12.13
N PRO A 61 7.10 -4.93 -13.27
CA PRO A 61 8.25 -5.81 -13.55
C PRO A 61 9.59 -5.09 -13.75
N SER A 62 9.57 -3.79 -13.98
CA SER A 62 10.79 -2.99 -14.15
C SER A 62 11.47 -2.62 -12.83
N VAL A 63 10.74 -2.72 -11.71
CA VAL A 63 11.18 -2.39 -10.35
C VAL A 63 11.96 -3.54 -9.73
#